data_AF-A0AAE4YFR5-F1
#
_entry.id   AF-A0AAE4YFR5-F1
#
_cell.length_a   1.000
_cell.length_b   1.000
_cell.length_c   1.000
_cell.angle_alpha   90.00
_cell.angle_beta   90.00
_cell.angle_gamma   90.00
#
_symmetry.space_group_name_H-M   'P 1'
#
loop_
_entity.id
_entity.type
_entity.pdbx_description
1 polymer ?
#
loop_
_entity_poly.entity_id
_entity_poly.type
_entity_poly.pdbx_seq_one_letter_code
_entity_poly.pdbx_strand_id
1 'polypeptide(L)'
;MLKGFFIPGPQDDGDAVTGTYYEVASADPEASQVWGYTDRLSYAPGETLVLHAMGRGPARLTILRDGLIPEVVVDQDIAVTFAETPRQCSVTGCDWPEVFRLTLPDWRSGVYVIRLTVPGHQSEHMFVLRGVSDLTMILSTGTWCAYNDWGGSNHYQGITGPHGVEFAPEVSIHRPWAKGFVQWPEDAPRIPHASPLLTRPRYPHMDYARAKGVSKKYASSGWAAFERPFALWCEGQGISLSYITQHDLHRGVTPGKRAVIVGHDEYWTWEMRDHLDAWVDDGGELARFAGNFFWQTRLSEDLAVQTCYKYDAPRSDPTEDPSRLTSYWDHPGVGRPAVASMGLTGSMGVYAGWSRCAAHGSGGFAIYRPEHWSLKDSGLGYGDVLGAASKIFAYEVDGVEMTMTQGLPFPADPGLVGELTIIAWSPATTLAHSTGPHDEDKFIGRLDAEEVAQVVYGAVTPETLGRASRGNGCIAEYRRGRGAVYNAGSCEWVAGLIAREAPVERVTRRVLTGAWG
;
A
#
# COMPACT_ATOMS: atom_id res chain seq x y z
N MET A 1 -27.16 8.82 -3.39
CA MET A 1 -26.88 9.71 -2.25
C MET A 1 -25.78 9.09 -1.42
N LEU A 2 -24.81 9.88 -0.97
CA LEU A 2 -23.75 9.44 -0.06
C LEU A 2 -24.35 9.09 1.30
N LYS A 3 -23.67 8.24 2.07
CA LYS A 3 -24.18 7.69 3.35
C LYS A 3 -23.31 8.14 4.52
N GLY A 4 -23.94 8.33 5.67
CA GLY A 4 -23.24 8.66 6.92
C GLY A 4 -22.49 9.98 6.81
N PHE A 5 -21.22 9.96 7.22
CA PHE A 5 -20.33 11.12 7.26
C PHE A 5 -19.57 11.39 5.95
N PHE A 6 -20.00 10.76 4.85
CA PHE A 6 -19.44 11.04 3.53
C PHE A 6 -20.12 12.23 2.88
N ILE A 7 -19.32 13.20 2.44
CA ILE A 7 -19.77 14.41 1.75
C ILE A 7 -19.17 14.51 0.34
N PRO A 8 -19.85 15.17 -0.60
CA PRO A 8 -19.28 15.42 -1.92
C PRO A 8 -18.14 16.42 -1.81
N GLY A 9 -17.04 16.16 -2.52
CA GLY A 9 -15.99 17.14 -2.75
C GLY A 9 -16.37 18.12 -3.87
N PRO A 10 -15.55 19.16 -4.12
CA PRO A 10 -15.87 20.19 -5.11
C PRO A 10 -15.95 19.67 -6.55
N GLN A 11 -15.34 18.52 -6.86
CA GLN A 11 -15.40 17.83 -8.16
C GLN A 11 -16.30 16.58 -8.14
N ASP A 12 -17.21 16.43 -7.17
CA ASP A 12 -18.14 15.29 -7.20
C ASP A 12 -19.17 15.44 -8.33
N ASP A 13 -19.01 14.67 -9.39
CA ASP A 13 -19.93 14.60 -10.54
C ASP A 13 -21.03 13.53 -10.36
N GLY A 14 -21.02 12.81 -9.23
CA GLY A 14 -21.94 11.72 -8.98
C GLY A 14 -21.39 10.34 -9.34
N ASP A 15 -20.28 10.27 -10.08
CA ASP A 15 -19.63 9.04 -10.51
C ASP A 15 -18.80 8.41 -9.37
N ALA A 16 -18.67 7.09 -9.39
CA ALA A 16 -17.92 6.37 -8.37
C ALA A 16 -16.41 6.42 -8.59
N VAL A 17 -15.99 6.56 -9.85
CA VAL A 17 -14.61 6.57 -10.30
C VAL A 17 -14.10 8.00 -10.35
N THR A 18 -14.75 8.88 -11.12
CA THR A 18 -14.27 10.24 -11.37
C THR A 18 -14.66 11.25 -10.28
N GLY A 19 -15.81 11.06 -9.61
CA GLY A 19 -16.29 11.99 -8.59
C GLY A 19 -15.50 11.93 -7.28
N THR A 20 -15.09 13.07 -6.74
CA THR A 20 -14.37 13.15 -5.45
C THR A 20 -15.35 13.24 -4.29
N TYR A 21 -15.27 12.32 -3.33
CA TYR A 21 -16.06 12.32 -2.09
C TYR A 21 -15.21 11.73 -0.96
N TYR A 22 -15.50 12.11 0.28
CA TYR A 22 -14.68 11.73 1.42
C TYR A 22 -15.45 11.73 2.73
N GLU A 23 -14.91 11.02 3.72
CA GLU A 23 -15.41 10.98 5.09
C GLU A 23 -14.82 12.13 5.90
N VAL A 24 -15.65 12.78 6.72
CA VAL A 24 -15.21 13.86 7.62
C VAL A 24 -16.17 13.99 8.80
N ALA A 25 -15.68 14.49 9.93
CA ALA A 25 -16.53 14.85 11.06
C ALA A 25 -17.57 15.92 10.67
N SER A 26 -18.78 15.81 11.21
CA SER A 26 -19.82 16.83 11.02
C SER A 26 -19.48 18.11 11.78
N ALA A 27 -19.75 19.26 11.17
CA ALA A 27 -19.61 20.56 11.84
C ALA A 27 -20.74 20.85 12.83
N ASP A 28 -21.80 20.03 12.87
CA ASP A 28 -22.89 20.15 13.84
C ASP A 28 -22.47 19.59 15.20
N PRO A 29 -22.39 20.42 16.26
CA PRO A 29 -22.03 19.97 17.61
C PRO A 29 -23.04 19.00 18.23
N GLU A 30 -24.28 18.99 17.74
CA GLU A 30 -25.34 18.11 18.25
C GLU A 30 -25.42 16.77 17.52
N ALA A 31 -24.67 16.60 16.42
CA ALA A 31 -24.61 15.33 15.69
C ALA A 31 -24.04 14.23 16.59
N SER A 32 -24.67 13.04 16.56
CA SER A 32 -24.11 11.88 17.25
C SER A 32 -22.89 11.38 16.49
N GLN A 33 -21.71 11.75 16.99
CA GLN A 33 -20.43 11.42 16.39
C GLN A 33 -19.33 11.30 17.44
N VAL A 34 -18.30 10.56 17.07
CA VAL A 34 -17.05 10.45 17.82
C VAL A 34 -15.96 10.06 16.84
N TRP A 35 -14.82 10.73 16.92
CA TRP A 35 -13.67 10.52 16.05
C TRP A 35 -12.40 10.69 16.86
N GLY A 36 -11.34 9.97 16.50
CA GLY A 36 -10.07 10.15 17.17
C GLY A 36 -8.90 9.58 16.38
N TYR A 37 -7.72 10.00 16.80
CA TYR A 37 -6.43 9.60 16.24
C TYR A 37 -5.36 9.67 17.32
N THR A 38 -4.26 8.96 17.09
CA THR A 38 -3.10 8.97 17.98
C THR A 38 -2.03 9.95 17.51
N ASP A 39 -1.22 10.47 18.44
CA ASP A 39 -0.12 11.40 18.13
C ASP A 39 0.96 10.77 17.21
N ARG A 40 1.09 9.44 17.26
CA ARG A 40 2.04 8.65 16.48
C ARG A 40 1.39 7.38 15.93
N LEU A 41 1.98 6.81 14.88
CA LEU A 41 1.54 5.53 14.30
C LEU A 41 2.08 4.30 15.02
N SER A 42 3.23 4.45 15.71
CA SER A 42 3.97 3.34 16.31
C SER A 42 4.61 3.73 17.63
N TYR A 43 4.63 2.77 18.55
CA TYR A 43 5.13 2.94 19.91
C TYR A 43 5.92 1.72 20.35
N ALA A 44 6.96 1.92 21.16
CA ALA A 44 7.58 0.84 21.94
C ALA A 44 6.87 0.63 23.28
N PRO A 45 6.97 -0.57 23.90
CA PRO A 45 6.61 -0.76 25.30
C PRO A 45 7.27 0.29 26.20
N GLY A 46 6.50 0.84 27.14
CA GLY A 46 6.91 1.93 28.02
C GLY A 46 6.77 3.34 27.43
N GLU A 47 6.53 3.49 26.13
CA GLU A 47 6.18 4.79 25.55
C GLU A 47 4.73 5.16 25.84
N THR A 48 4.45 6.47 25.84
CA THR A 48 3.10 6.99 26.09
C THR A 48 2.33 7.17 24.79
N LEU A 49 1.20 6.48 24.68
CA LEU A 49 0.17 6.73 23.69
C LEU A 49 -0.68 7.93 24.13
N VAL A 50 -0.87 8.89 23.21
CA VAL A 50 -1.77 10.03 23.40
C VAL A 50 -2.89 9.92 22.37
N LEU A 51 -4.13 9.88 22.86
CA LEU A 51 -5.34 9.83 22.03
C LEU A 51 -6.00 11.21 22.00
N HIS A 52 -6.10 11.75 20.80
CA HIS A 52 -6.85 12.96 20.48
C HIS A 52 -8.21 12.58 19.94
N ALA A 53 -9.28 13.20 20.44
CA ALA A 53 -10.62 12.89 19.97
C ALA A 53 -11.58 14.06 20.09
N MET A 54 -12.61 14.03 19.25
CA MET A 54 -13.78 14.88 19.36
C MET A 54 -15.04 14.04 19.35
N GLY A 55 -16.12 14.55 19.94
CA GLY A 55 -17.42 13.88 19.93
C GLY A 55 -18.38 14.53 20.91
N ARG A 56 -19.43 13.79 21.30
CA ARG A 56 -20.43 14.29 22.26
C ARG A 56 -20.73 13.27 23.35
N GLY A 57 -20.49 13.67 24.60
CA GLY A 57 -20.83 12.89 25.78
C GLY A 57 -19.76 11.85 26.16
N PRO A 58 -20.06 10.93 27.09
CA PRO A 58 -19.16 9.83 27.37
C PRO A 58 -19.09 8.92 26.14
N ALA A 59 -17.89 8.65 25.67
CA ALA A 59 -17.62 7.67 24.63
C ALA A 59 -17.04 6.40 25.26
N ARG A 60 -17.42 5.24 24.74
CA ARG A 60 -16.74 3.99 25.07
C ARG A 60 -15.45 3.90 24.26
N LEU A 61 -14.32 3.81 24.95
CA LEU A 61 -13.00 3.51 24.38
C LEU A 61 -12.71 2.02 24.58
N THR A 62 -12.56 1.31 23.48
CA THR A 62 -12.03 -0.06 23.47
C THR A 62 -10.72 -0.08 22.69
N ILE A 63 -9.65 -0.63 23.29
CA ILE A 63 -8.41 -0.94 22.58
C ILE A 63 -8.28 -2.46 22.53
N LEU A 64 -8.08 -3.00 21.33
CA LEU A 64 -7.88 -4.42 21.12
C LEU A 64 -6.65 -4.69 20.27
N ARG A 65 -5.91 -5.76 20.58
CA ARG A 65 -4.92 -6.32 19.68
C ARG A 65 -5.65 -7.11 18.61
N ASP A 66 -5.47 -6.75 17.35
CA ASP A 66 -6.07 -7.49 16.23
C ASP A 66 -5.34 -8.84 16.01
N GLY A 67 -6.07 -9.82 15.47
CA GLY A 67 -5.61 -11.20 15.32
C GLY A 67 -6.77 -12.16 15.04
N LEU A 68 -6.48 -13.46 14.90
CA LEU A 68 -7.53 -14.47 14.73
C LEU A 68 -8.50 -14.50 15.90
N ILE A 69 -7.98 -14.28 17.10
CA ILE A 69 -8.75 -14.04 18.31
C ILE A 69 -8.37 -12.66 18.83
N PRO A 70 -9.16 -11.63 18.54
CA PRO A 70 -8.92 -10.28 19.04
C PRO A 70 -8.88 -10.25 20.58
N GLU A 71 -7.90 -9.54 21.14
CA GLU A 71 -7.70 -9.42 22.59
C GLU A 71 -8.00 -8.00 23.03
N VAL A 72 -9.06 -7.80 23.81
CA VAL A 72 -9.38 -6.49 24.40
C VAL A 72 -8.45 -6.22 25.58
N VAL A 73 -7.70 -5.12 25.51
CA VAL A 73 -6.70 -4.73 26.52
C VAL A 73 -7.09 -3.46 27.28
N VAL A 74 -7.98 -2.64 26.72
CA VAL A 74 -8.61 -1.49 27.39
C VAL A 74 -10.08 -1.48 27.03
N ASP A 75 -10.94 -1.25 28.02
CA ASP A 75 -12.37 -1.08 27.82
C ASP A 75 -12.98 -0.19 28.92
N GLN A 76 -13.13 1.09 28.62
CA GLN A 76 -13.58 2.09 29.60
C GLN A 76 -14.31 3.25 28.93
N ASP A 77 -14.98 4.07 29.74
CA ASP A 77 -15.57 5.31 29.28
C ASP A 77 -14.54 6.45 29.34
N ILE A 78 -14.56 7.32 28.33
CA ILE A 78 -13.76 8.53 28.26
C ILE A 78 -14.67 9.74 28.01
N ALA A 79 -14.27 10.90 28.51
CA ALA A 79 -14.95 12.15 28.21
C ALA A 79 -14.45 12.68 26.86
N VAL A 80 -15.37 12.91 25.93
CA VAL A 80 -15.10 13.63 24.69
C VAL A 80 -15.99 14.86 24.59
N THR A 81 -15.43 15.93 24.04
CA THR A 81 -16.15 17.17 23.77
C THR A 81 -16.05 17.50 22.30
N PHE A 82 -17.02 18.28 21.80
CA PHE A 82 -16.97 18.73 20.42
C PHE A 82 -15.77 19.67 20.25
N ALA A 83 -15.06 19.48 19.14
CA ALA A 83 -14.00 20.36 18.68
C ALA A 83 -14.18 20.57 17.18
N GLU A 84 -14.00 21.79 16.71
CA GLU A 84 -14.11 22.10 15.28
C GLU A 84 -13.02 21.35 14.52
N THR A 85 -13.37 20.80 13.35
CA THR A 85 -12.41 20.13 12.47
C THR A 85 -11.99 21.10 11.38
N PRO A 86 -10.70 21.47 11.28
CA PRO A 86 -10.23 22.36 10.23
C PRO A 86 -10.54 21.81 8.84
N ARG A 87 -10.92 22.71 7.91
CA ARG A 87 -11.22 22.32 6.52
C ARG A 87 -10.08 21.55 5.84
N GLN A 88 -8.82 21.91 6.14
CA GLN A 88 -7.62 21.27 5.60
C GLN A 88 -6.96 20.31 6.61
N CYS A 89 -7.74 19.69 7.50
CA CYS A 89 -7.21 18.75 8.50
C CYS A 89 -6.42 17.57 7.91
N SER A 90 -6.67 17.21 6.65
CA SER A 90 -5.86 16.24 5.91
C SER A 90 -4.39 16.66 5.75
N VAL A 91 -4.11 17.97 5.76
CA VAL A 91 -2.78 18.58 5.63
C VAL A 91 -2.25 19.07 6.98
N THR A 92 -3.10 19.77 7.75
CA THR A 92 -2.68 20.47 8.99
C THR A 92 -2.93 19.67 10.26
N GLY A 93 -3.58 18.51 10.16
CA GLY A 93 -4.12 17.79 11.32
C GLY A 93 -5.45 18.34 11.80
N CYS A 94 -6.15 17.54 12.60
CA CYS A 94 -7.47 17.86 13.15
C CYS A 94 -7.43 18.81 14.36
N ASP A 95 -6.29 18.93 15.04
CA ASP A 95 -6.11 19.76 16.24
C ASP A 95 -7.15 19.48 17.36
N TRP A 96 -7.53 18.21 17.52
CA TRP A 96 -8.48 17.81 18.56
C TRP A 96 -7.80 17.71 19.93
N PRO A 97 -8.54 17.95 21.03
CA PRO A 97 -7.97 17.85 22.37
C PRO A 97 -7.52 16.43 22.69
N GLU A 98 -6.48 16.33 23.50
CA GLU A 98 -6.14 15.08 24.17
C GLU A 98 -7.28 14.68 25.11
N VAL A 99 -7.75 13.44 24.99
CA VAL A 99 -8.84 12.89 25.82
C VAL A 99 -8.41 11.69 26.65
N PHE A 100 -7.29 11.05 26.28
CA PHE A 100 -6.80 9.85 26.94
C PHE A 100 -5.29 9.69 26.74
N ARG A 101 -4.60 9.21 27.77
CA ARG A 101 -3.19 8.88 27.75
C ARG A 101 -2.95 7.52 28.41
N LEU A 102 -2.01 6.76 27.86
CA LEU A 102 -1.62 5.46 28.39
C LEU A 102 -0.13 5.23 28.18
N THR A 103 0.61 5.01 29.26
CA THR A 103 1.93 4.38 29.16
C THR A 103 1.73 2.91 28.81
N LEU A 104 2.21 2.52 27.63
CA LEU A 104 1.95 1.19 27.08
C LEU A 104 2.70 0.13 27.90
N PRO A 105 2.00 -0.89 28.44
CA PRO A 105 2.65 -2.03 29.08
C PRO A 105 3.49 -2.85 28.09
N ASP A 106 4.06 -3.94 28.58
CA ASP A 106 4.76 -4.97 27.80
C ASP A 106 3.79 -5.88 27.02
N TRP A 107 2.76 -5.30 26.40
CA TRP A 107 1.86 -6.08 25.56
C TRP A 107 2.59 -6.67 24.35
N ARG A 108 1.98 -7.71 23.76
CA ARG A 108 2.54 -8.39 22.59
C ARG A 108 2.57 -7.46 21.38
N SER A 109 3.69 -7.44 20.63
CA SER A 109 3.75 -6.70 19.36
C SER A 109 2.59 -7.05 18.44
N GLY A 110 2.04 -6.04 17.78
CA GLY A 110 0.83 -6.17 16.97
C GLY A 110 0.28 -4.83 16.50
N VAL A 111 -0.71 -4.93 15.62
CA VAL A 111 -1.60 -3.81 15.27
C VAL A 111 -2.74 -3.79 16.29
N TYR A 112 -2.94 -2.64 16.91
CA TYR A 112 -3.98 -2.41 17.89
C TYR A 112 -5.04 -1.49 17.31
N VAL A 113 -6.30 -1.92 17.37
CA VAL A 113 -7.45 -1.13 16.95
C VAL A 113 -8.00 -0.37 18.15
N ILE A 114 -8.09 0.94 18.00
CA ILE A 114 -8.82 1.83 18.90
C ILE A 114 -10.22 2.00 18.34
N ARG A 115 -11.23 1.64 19.13
CA ARG A 115 -12.64 1.83 18.79
C ARG A 115 -13.25 2.84 19.74
N LEU A 116 -13.83 3.88 19.16
CA LEU A 116 -14.57 4.92 19.88
C LEU A 116 -16.05 4.79 19.54
N THR A 117 -16.90 4.66 20.55
CA THR A 117 -18.33 4.44 20.36
C THR A 117 -19.17 5.42 21.18
N VAL A 118 -20.15 6.02 20.53
CA VAL A 118 -21.26 6.77 21.15
C VAL A 118 -22.59 6.23 20.61
N PRO A 119 -23.75 6.51 21.25
CA PRO A 119 -25.02 6.04 20.73
C PRO A 119 -25.29 6.47 19.28
N GLY A 120 -25.27 5.55 18.33
CA GLY A 120 -25.53 5.81 16.90
C GLY A 120 -24.30 6.09 16.04
N HIS A 121 -23.10 6.14 16.61
CA HIS A 121 -21.86 6.28 15.83
C HIS A 121 -20.67 5.54 16.46
N GLN A 122 -19.84 4.97 15.59
CA GLN A 122 -18.58 4.34 15.95
C GLN A 122 -17.53 4.70 14.91
N SER A 123 -16.33 5.04 15.37
CA SER A 123 -15.15 5.20 14.54
C SER A 123 -14.02 4.30 15.03
N GLU A 124 -13.08 4.03 14.13
CA GLU A 124 -11.92 3.20 14.40
C GLU A 124 -10.64 3.92 13.99
N HIS A 125 -9.61 3.74 14.80
CA HIS A 125 -8.24 4.14 14.52
C HIS A 125 -7.32 2.95 14.81
N MET A 126 -6.05 3.05 14.43
CA MET A 126 -5.08 2.00 14.74
C MET A 126 -3.71 2.58 15.05
N PHE A 127 -2.99 1.90 15.93
CA PHE A 127 -1.57 2.11 16.18
C PHE A 127 -0.84 0.77 16.21
N VAL A 128 0.49 0.83 16.14
CA VAL A 128 1.36 -0.34 16.17
C VAL A 128 2.13 -0.35 17.47
N LEU A 129 2.07 -1.47 18.19
CA LEU A 129 3.02 -1.73 19.26
C LEU A 129 4.20 -2.49 18.64
N ARG A 130 5.31 -1.78 18.45
CA ARG A 130 6.44 -2.31 17.68
C ARG A 130 7.22 -3.36 18.46
N GLY A 131 7.79 -4.30 17.73
CA GLY A 131 8.67 -5.32 18.25
C GLY A 131 9.50 -5.95 17.14
N VAL A 132 10.63 -6.53 17.52
CA VAL A 132 11.54 -7.21 16.60
C VAL A 132 11.72 -8.65 17.06
N SER A 133 11.59 -9.57 16.12
CA SER A 133 11.79 -11.02 16.30
C SER A 133 12.50 -11.57 15.06
N ASP A 134 12.59 -12.90 14.94
CA ASP A 134 13.20 -13.54 13.77
C ASP A 134 12.45 -13.22 12.47
N LEU A 135 11.12 -13.03 12.52
CA LEU A 135 10.30 -12.62 11.39
C LEU A 135 9.47 -11.38 11.75
N THR A 136 9.85 -10.25 11.17
CA THR A 136 9.19 -8.96 11.40
C THR A 136 8.41 -8.52 10.16
N MET A 137 7.13 -8.19 10.30
CA MET A 137 6.37 -7.51 9.25
C MET A 137 6.64 -6.01 9.28
N ILE A 138 7.02 -5.44 8.14
CA ILE A 138 7.15 -3.99 7.95
C ILE A 138 5.85 -3.50 7.31
N LEU A 139 5.07 -2.71 8.06
CA LEU A 139 3.77 -2.20 7.64
C LEU A 139 3.92 -1.00 6.70
N SER A 140 3.13 -0.95 5.63
CA SER A 140 3.25 0.06 4.56
C SER A 140 2.61 1.41 4.93
N THR A 141 2.92 1.90 6.13
CA THR A 141 2.33 3.13 6.70
C THR A 141 2.48 4.38 5.83
N GLY A 142 3.54 4.50 5.03
CA GLY A 142 3.68 5.62 4.08
C GLY A 142 2.61 5.58 2.99
N THR A 143 2.28 4.38 2.49
CA THR A 143 1.17 4.15 1.56
C THR A 143 -0.18 4.32 2.26
N TRP A 144 -0.30 3.94 3.53
CA TRP A 144 -1.53 4.21 4.29
C TRP A 144 -1.76 5.73 4.39
N CYS A 145 -0.74 6.51 4.73
CA CYS A 145 -0.81 7.97 4.80
C CYS A 145 -1.13 8.60 3.44
N ALA A 146 -0.48 8.14 2.37
CA ALA A 146 -0.66 8.66 1.02
C ALA A 146 -2.07 8.46 0.44
N TYR A 147 -2.74 7.38 0.84
CA TYR A 147 -4.06 7.03 0.36
C TYR A 147 -5.20 7.44 1.28
N ASN A 148 -4.93 7.72 2.57
CA ASN A 148 -5.98 8.12 3.53
C ASN A 148 -6.67 9.41 3.08
N ASP A 149 -7.91 9.29 2.62
CA ASP A 149 -8.75 10.38 2.11
C ASP A 149 -9.69 10.97 3.18
N TRP A 150 -9.58 10.55 4.43
CA TRP A 150 -10.30 11.16 5.54
C TRP A 150 -9.91 12.64 5.66
N GLY A 151 -10.91 13.51 5.76
CA GLY A 151 -10.71 14.96 5.80
C GLY A 151 -10.37 15.59 4.44
N GLY A 152 -10.60 14.87 3.34
CA GLY A 152 -10.80 15.43 2.01
C GLY A 152 -9.63 15.40 1.04
N SER A 153 -8.39 15.32 1.52
CA SER A 153 -7.20 15.28 0.66
C SER A 153 -6.25 14.14 0.98
N ASN A 154 -5.58 13.66 -0.07
CA ASN A 154 -4.48 12.71 -0.03
C ASN A 154 -3.54 12.97 -1.23
N HIS A 155 -2.58 12.08 -1.52
CA HIS A 155 -1.64 12.27 -2.63
C HIS A 155 -2.24 11.97 -4.03
N TYR A 156 -3.55 11.76 -4.14
CA TYR A 156 -4.26 11.40 -5.39
C TYR A 156 -5.46 12.29 -5.71
N GLN A 157 -6.13 12.82 -4.70
CA GLN A 157 -7.31 13.68 -4.81
C GLN A 157 -7.33 14.65 -3.64
N GLY A 158 -7.96 15.81 -3.79
CA GLY A 158 -8.02 16.74 -2.68
C GLY A 158 -8.93 17.93 -2.85
N ILE A 159 -8.86 18.77 -1.83
CA ILE A 159 -9.56 20.05 -1.72
C ILE A 159 -8.56 21.21 -1.48
N THR A 160 -7.31 21.00 -1.89
CA THR A 160 -6.19 21.94 -1.73
C THR A 160 -5.95 22.72 -3.02
N GLY A 161 -4.92 23.56 -3.03
CA GLY A 161 -4.51 24.32 -4.21
C GLY A 161 -5.40 25.53 -4.53
N PRO A 162 -5.00 26.34 -5.52
CA PRO A 162 -5.71 27.56 -5.89
C PRO A 162 -7.16 27.34 -6.35
N HIS A 163 -7.44 26.18 -6.95
CA HIS A 163 -8.79 25.84 -7.44
C HIS A 163 -9.60 25.04 -6.40
N GLY A 164 -8.96 24.61 -5.30
CA GLY A 164 -9.60 23.86 -4.23
C GLY A 164 -9.96 22.44 -4.63
N VAL A 165 -9.25 21.85 -5.58
CA VAL A 165 -9.51 20.52 -6.15
C VAL A 165 -8.24 19.69 -6.35
N GLU A 166 -7.09 20.27 -6.07
CA GLU A 166 -5.79 19.65 -6.23
C GLU A 166 -5.54 18.67 -5.09
N PHE A 167 -4.81 17.57 -5.40
CA PHE A 167 -4.29 16.66 -4.40
C PHE A 167 -3.33 17.40 -3.46
N ALA A 168 -3.13 16.85 -2.26
CA ALA A 168 -2.23 17.45 -1.28
C ALA A 168 -0.81 16.87 -1.42
N PRO A 169 0.22 17.69 -1.72
CA PRO A 169 1.61 17.24 -1.65
C PRO A 169 2.04 16.90 -0.24
N GLU A 170 1.40 17.47 0.77
CA GLU A 170 1.68 17.22 2.19
C GLU A 170 0.44 16.65 2.87
N VAL A 171 0.61 15.58 3.65
CA VAL A 171 -0.47 14.95 4.41
C VAL A 171 -0.06 14.69 5.84
N SER A 172 -0.98 14.92 6.78
CA SER A 172 -0.75 14.71 8.21
C SER A 172 -1.24 13.34 8.68
N ILE A 173 -0.55 12.75 9.66
CA ILE A 173 -1.03 11.57 10.41
C ILE A 173 -2.01 11.95 11.53
N HIS A 174 -2.13 13.23 11.88
CA HIS A 174 -2.97 13.73 12.97
C HIS A 174 -4.44 13.85 12.55
N ARG A 175 -4.97 12.74 12.04
CA ARG A 175 -6.33 12.57 11.56
C ARG A 175 -6.74 11.10 11.65
N PRO A 176 -8.05 10.79 11.72
CA PRO A 176 -8.54 9.43 11.63
C PRO A 176 -8.14 8.71 10.34
N TRP A 177 -8.14 7.39 10.38
CA TRP A 177 -8.11 6.56 9.18
C TRP A 177 -9.48 6.51 8.51
N ALA A 178 -9.52 6.68 7.20
CA ALA A 178 -10.76 6.55 6.45
C ALA A 178 -11.36 5.15 6.59
N LYS A 179 -12.68 5.07 6.65
CA LYS A 179 -13.40 3.80 6.73
C LYS A 179 -12.97 2.85 5.62
N GLY A 180 -12.60 1.63 6.02
CA GLY A 180 -12.05 0.59 5.14
C GLY A 180 -10.56 0.33 5.33
N PHE A 181 -9.81 1.22 5.98
CA PHE A 181 -8.37 1.03 6.22
C PHE A 181 -8.09 0.09 7.40
N VAL A 182 -8.93 0.12 8.42
CA VAL A 182 -8.78 -0.69 9.65
C VAL A 182 -9.51 -2.03 9.55
N GLN A 183 -10.71 -2.03 8.98
CA GLN A 183 -11.55 -3.22 8.80
C GLN A 183 -12.02 -3.35 7.36
N TRP A 184 -11.93 -4.57 6.82
CA TRP A 184 -12.42 -4.87 5.48
C TRP A 184 -13.94 -5.07 5.53
N PRO A 185 -14.74 -4.38 4.70
CA PRO A 185 -16.18 -4.62 4.66
C PRO A 185 -16.48 -6.01 4.09
N GLU A 186 -17.38 -6.76 4.73
CA GLU A 186 -17.61 -8.19 4.47
C GLU A 186 -17.93 -8.55 3.01
N ASP A 187 -18.76 -7.74 2.33
CA ASP A 187 -19.17 -7.94 0.94
C ASP A 187 -18.38 -7.08 -0.06
N ALA A 188 -17.26 -6.47 0.36
CA ALA A 188 -16.50 -5.56 -0.50
C ALA A 188 -15.65 -6.30 -1.55
N PRO A 189 -15.75 -5.93 -2.84
CA PRO A 189 -14.97 -6.57 -3.90
C PRO A 189 -13.50 -6.12 -3.91
N ARG A 190 -12.61 -7.03 -4.28
CA ARG A 190 -11.18 -6.74 -4.53
C ARG A 190 -10.94 -6.28 -5.97
N ILE A 191 -9.74 -5.76 -6.25
CA ILE A 191 -9.45 -5.07 -7.51
C ILE A 191 -9.38 -5.96 -8.75
N PRO A 192 -8.90 -7.22 -8.78
CA PRO A 192 -8.89 -7.90 -10.06
C PRO A 192 -10.31 -8.13 -10.60
N HIS A 193 -10.71 -7.31 -11.57
CA HIS A 193 -12.01 -7.36 -12.21
C HIS A 193 -11.86 -7.17 -13.71
N ALA A 194 -12.14 -8.24 -14.44
CA ALA A 194 -12.09 -8.25 -15.89
C ALA A 194 -13.48 -7.93 -16.46
N SER A 195 -13.66 -6.71 -16.95
CA SER A 195 -14.89 -6.36 -17.67
C SER A 195 -14.99 -7.12 -19.00
N PRO A 196 -16.20 -7.51 -19.46
CA PRO A 196 -16.40 -8.18 -20.75
C PRO A 196 -15.70 -7.41 -21.88
N LEU A 197 -15.15 -8.08 -22.89
CA LEU A 197 -14.46 -7.40 -24.00
C LEU A 197 -15.41 -6.43 -24.74
N LEU A 198 -14.84 -5.38 -25.36
CA LEU A 198 -15.57 -4.37 -26.15
C LEU A 198 -16.61 -3.55 -25.36
N THR A 199 -16.45 -3.46 -24.04
CA THR A 199 -17.24 -2.57 -23.17
C THR A 199 -16.33 -1.60 -22.42
N ARG A 200 -16.88 -0.52 -21.87
CA ARG A 200 -16.12 0.32 -20.93
C ARG A 200 -15.77 -0.48 -19.67
N PRO A 201 -14.52 -0.45 -19.19
CA PRO A 201 -14.17 -1.12 -17.94
C PRO A 201 -14.96 -0.54 -16.77
N ARG A 202 -15.25 -1.42 -15.81
CA ARG A 202 -15.94 -1.10 -14.56
C ARG A 202 -15.00 -1.28 -13.37
N TYR A 203 -15.32 -0.56 -12.29
CA TYR A 203 -14.55 -0.57 -11.04
C TYR A 203 -15.47 -0.94 -9.86
N PRO A 204 -15.80 -2.24 -9.68
CA PRO A 204 -16.76 -2.66 -8.68
C PRO A 204 -16.44 -2.20 -7.25
N HIS A 205 -15.16 -2.10 -6.91
CA HIS A 205 -14.71 -1.61 -5.60
C HIS A 205 -15.05 -0.14 -5.39
N MET A 206 -14.91 0.72 -6.41
CA MET A 206 -15.30 2.12 -6.32
C MET A 206 -16.82 2.30 -6.31
N ASP A 207 -17.54 1.53 -7.14
CA ASP A 207 -19.01 1.46 -7.13
C ASP A 207 -19.52 1.10 -5.72
N TYR A 208 -18.91 0.08 -5.12
CA TYR A 208 -19.20 -0.36 -3.75
C TYR A 208 -18.92 0.76 -2.73
N ALA A 209 -17.73 1.37 -2.78
CA ALA A 209 -17.31 2.42 -1.85
C ALA A 209 -18.33 3.56 -1.79
N ARG A 210 -18.73 4.07 -2.97
CA ARG A 210 -19.72 5.14 -3.06
C ARG A 210 -21.09 4.71 -2.53
N ALA A 211 -21.54 3.51 -2.88
CA ALA A 211 -22.86 3.00 -2.49
C ALA A 211 -22.98 2.69 -0.99
N LYS A 212 -21.86 2.35 -0.33
CA LYS A 212 -21.84 1.86 1.05
C LYS A 212 -21.29 2.87 2.05
N GLY A 213 -20.71 3.99 1.58
CA GLY A 213 -20.06 4.96 2.44
C GLY A 213 -18.82 4.34 3.08
N VAL A 214 -17.84 4.04 2.23
CA VAL A 214 -16.49 3.55 2.55
C VAL A 214 -15.52 4.38 1.70
N SER A 215 -14.28 4.57 2.17
CA SER A 215 -13.24 5.27 1.40
C SER A 215 -13.14 4.71 -0.01
N LYS A 216 -12.94 5.55 -1.03
CA LYS A 216 -12.66 5.05 -2.39
C LYS A 216 -11.36 4.23 -2.44
N LYS A 217 -10.46 4.45 -1.46
CA LYS A 217 -9.12 3.88 -1.39
C LYS A 217 -9.02 2.60 -0.53
N TYR A 218 -10.12 2.10 0.03
CA TYR A 218 -10.10 0.92 0.91
C TYR A 218 -9.50 -0.35 0.28
N ALA A 219 -9.60 -0.48 -1.05
CA ALA A 219 -9.06 -1.63 -1.79
C ALA A 219 -7.64 -1.38 -2.32
N SER A 220 -7.08 -0.18 -2.10
CA SER A 220 -5.75 0.23 -2.57
C SER A 220 -4.72 0.28 -1.44
N SER A 221 -5.14 0.42 -0.18
CA SER A 221 -4.24 0.65 0.95
C SER A 221 -4.92 0.32 2.29
N GLY A 222 -4.12 0.31 3.36
CA GLY A 222 -4.56 0.11 4.74
C GLY A 222 -4.41 -1.34 5.21
N TRP A 223 -4.24 -1.49 6.52
CA TRP A 223 -4.10 -2.76 7.23
C TRP A 223 -5.10 -3.83 6.77
N ALA A 224 -6.37 -3.46 6.63
CA ALA A 224 -7.45 -4.35 6.26
C ALA A 224 -7.29 -5.02 4.89
N ALA A 225 -6.67 -4.32 3.93
CA ALA A 225 -6.66 -4.73 2.54
C ALA A 225 -5.66 -5.85 2.27
N PHE A 226 -4.47 -5.79 2.89
CA PHE A 226 -3.36 -6.68 2.53
C PHE A 226 -2.66 -7.29 3.73
N GLU A 227 -2.13 -6.48 4.64
CA GLU A 227 -1.28 -7.00 5.73
C GLU A 227 -2.09 -7.81 6.75
N ARG A 228 -3.33 -7.40 7.06
CA ARG A 228 -4.22 -8.11 7.98
C ARG A 228 -4.50 -9.55 7.51
N PRO A 229 -5.05 -9.81 6.31
CA PRO A 229 -5.31 -11.18 5.88
C PRO A 229 -4.04 -12.05 5.82
N PHE A 230 -2.87 -11.48 5.50
CA PHE A 230 -1.60 -12.19 5.56
C PHE A 230 -1.17 -12.53 6.99
N ALA A 231 -1.32 -11.58 7.93
CA ALA A 231 -1.02 -11.79 9.34
C ALA A 231 -1.93 -12.85 9.97
N LEU A 232 -3.23 -12.82 9.67
CA LEU A 232 -4.19 -13.84 10.10
C LEU A 232 -3.85 -15.22 9.52
N TRP A 233 -3.42 -15.27 8.26
CA TRP A 233 -2.92 -16.51 7.66
C TRP A 233 -1.69 -17.02 8.42
N CYS A 234 -0.70 -16.17 8.71
CA CYS A 234 0.49 -16.54 9.47
C CYS A 234 0.13 -17.11 10.85
N GLU A 235 -0.75 -16.43 11.59
CA GLU A 235 -1.23 -16.88 12.90
C GLU A 235 -1.91 -18.26 12.80
N GLY A 236 -2.77 -18.45 11.81
CA GLY A 236 -3.45 -19.74 11.55
C GLY A 236 -2.51 -20.85 11.05
N GLN A 237 -1.28 -20.49 10.66
CA GLN A 237 -0.22 -21.41 10.28
C GLN A 237 0.82 -21.65 11.39
N GLY A 238 0.62 -21.03 12.56
CA GLY A 238 1.56 -21.08 13.69
C GLY A 238 2.86 -20.30 13.44
N ILE A 239 2.83 -19.33 12.53
CA ILE A 239 3.98 -18.47 12.20
C ILE A 239 3.84 -17.18 13.01
N SER A 240 4.75 -16.98 13.97
CA SER A 240 4.77 -15.77 14.80
C SER A 240 5.34 -14.59 14.02
N LEU A 241 4.70 -13.42 14.17
CA LEU A 241 5.12 -12.16 13.60
C LEU A 241 5.31 -11.12 14.70
N SER A 242 6.38 -10.34 14.59
CA SER A 242 6.46 -9.01 15.21
C SER A 242 6.23 -7.94 14.15
N TYR A 243 5.99 -6.69 14.56
CA TYR A 243 5.59 -5.62 13.65
C TYR A 243 6.46 -4.38 13.87
N ILE A 244 6.85 -3.74 12.77
CA ILE A 244 7.35 -2.38 12.75
C ILE A 244 6.63 -1.60 11.64
N THR A 245 6.61 -0.28 11.74
CA THR A 245 6.13 0.59 10.67
C THR A 245 7.28 1.04 9.78
N GLN A 246 6.99 1.49 8.56
CA GLN A 246 7.98 2.24 7.76
C GLN A 246 8.51 3.47 8.52
N HIS A 247 7.72 4.09 9.40
CA HIS A 247 8.17 5.22 10.22
C HIS A 247 9.21 4.79 11.28
N ASP A 248 9.10 3.58 11.83
CA ASP A 248 10.14 3.00 12.70
C ASP A 248 11.41 2.70 11.89
N LEU A 249 11.26 2.15 10.68
CA LEU A 249 12.39 1.91 9.78
C LEU A 249 13.08 3.22 9.38
N HIS A 250 12.34 4.31 9.14
CA HIS A 250 12.89 5.64 8.91
C HIS A 250 13.77 6.10 10.08
N ARG A 251 13.38 5.79 11.32
CA ARG A 251 14.18 6.09 12.54
C ARG A 251 15.33 5.11 12.79
N GLY A 252 15.55 4.12 11.92
CA GLY A 252 16.63 3.14 12.05
C GLY A 252 16.28 1.90 12.87
N VAL A 253 15.00 1.65 13.17
CA VAL A 253 14.58 0.35 13.74
C VAL A 253 14.57 -0.69 12.63
N THR A 254 15.53 -1.60 12.65
CA THR A 254 15.64 -2.67 11.65
C THR A 254 14.99 -3.97 12.12
N PRO A 255 14.57 -4.84 11.18
CA PRO A 255 14.14 -6.19 11.47
C PRO A 255 15.23 -7.05 12.14
N GLY A 256 14.84 -8.24 12.62
CA GLY A 256 15.78 -9.24 13.11
C GLY A 256 16.47 -9.95 11.94
N LYS A 257 16.25 -11.26 11.80
CA LYS A 257 16.83 -12.03 10.69
C LYS A 257 16.08 -11.82 9.37
N ARG A 258 14.75 -11.87 9.41
CA ARG A 258 13.89 -11.85 8.24
C ARG A 258 12.80 -10.80 8.38
N ALA A 259 12.48 -10.17 7.26
CA ALA A 259 11.39 -9.21 7.16
C ALA A 259 10.36 -9.65 6.12
N VAL A 260 9.11 -9.25 6.32
CA VAL A 260 8.05 -9.41 5.33
C VAL A 260 7.34 -8.10 5.04
N ILE A 261 7.11 -7.82 3.76
CA ILE A 261 6.29 -6.69 3.27
C ILE A 261 5.18 -7.29 2.40
N VAL A 262 3.95 -6.79 2.54
CA VAL A 262 2.77 -7.40 1.92
C VAL A 262 1.89 -6.36 1.26
N GLY A 263 1.39 -6.66 0.07
CA GLY A 263 0.39 -5.85 -0.61
C GLY A 263 0.99 -4.65 -1.30
N HIS A 264 0.82 -3.47 -0.71
CA HIS A 264 1.10 -2.23 -1.40
C HIS A 264 1.98 -1.29 -0.57
N ASP A 265 3.28 -1.27 -0.89
CA ASP A 265 4.31 -0.44 -0.25
C ASP A 265 4.89 0.58 -1.23
N GLU A 266 4.02 1.38 -1.85
CA GLU A 266 4.39 2.35 -2.89
C GLU A 266 5.24 3.53 -2.40
N TYR A 267 5.04 4.01 -1.18
CA TYR A 267 5.62 5.26 -0.70
C TYR A 267 6.75 5.02 0.31
N TRP A 268 7.96 5.46 -0.02
CA TRP A 268 9.17 5.26 0.77
C TRP A 268 10.01 6.53 0.89
N THR A 269 10.60 6.75 2.06
CA THR A 269 11.66 7.77 2.20
C THR A 269 13.02 7.23 1.79
N TRP A 270 13.96 8.13 1.50
CA TRP A 270 15.36 7.76 1.26
C TRP A 270 15.95 7.01 2.46
N GLU A 271 15.68 7.48 3.67
CA GLU A 271 16.22 6.93 4.92
C GLU A 271 15.69 5.52 5.20
N MET A 272 14.42 5.25 4.86
CA MET A 272 13.87 3.88 4.94
C MET A 272 14.64 2.93 4.02
N ARG A 273 14.96 3.36 2.80
CA ARG A 273 15.76 2.56 1.87
C ARG A 273 17.19 2.39 2.36
N ASP A 274 17.82 3.41 2.93
CA ASP A 274 19.17 3.29 3.51
C ASP A 274 19.24 2.24 4.60
N HIS A 275 18.29 2.26 5.55
CA HIS A 275 18.26 1.28 6.63
C HIS A 275 17.91 -0.13 6.13
N LEU A 276 17.00 -0.26 5.17
CA LEU A 276 16.66 -1.55 4.57
C LEU A 276 17.87 -2.14 3.81
N ASP A 277 18.48 -1.32 2.95
CA ASP A 277 19.63 -1.70 2.12
C ASP A 277 20.80 -2.16 3.00
N ALA A 278 21.14 -1.37 4.03
CA ALA A 278 22.21 -1.72 4.96
C ALA A 278 21.92 -3.02 5.72
N TRP A 279 20.67 -3.21 6.16
CA TRP A 279 20.27 -4.44 6.86
C TRP A 279 20.32 -5.68 5.94
N VAL A 280 19.86 -5.58 4.69
CA VAL A 280 19.99 -6.67 3.71
C VAL A 280 21.47 -6.94 3.43
N ASP A 281 22.27 -5.91 3.20
CA ASP A 281 23.69 -6.08 2.91
C ASP A 281 24.46 -6.73 4.07
N ASP A 282 24.00 -6.56 5.32
CA ASP A 282 24.56 -7.19 6.51
C ASP A 282 24.12 -8.67 6.70
N GLY A 283 23.15 -9.15 5.93
CA GLY A 283 22.67 -10.54 5.96
C GLY A 283 21.18 -10.71 6.20
N GLY A 284 20.40 -9.61 6.16
CA GLY A 284 18.95 -9.64 6.25
C GLY A 284 18.28 -10.33 5.05
N GLU A 285 17.16 -11.00 5.31
CA GLU A 285 16.35 -11.68 4.29
C GLU A 285 14.99 -10.99 4.14
N LEU A 286 14.72 -10.33 3.00
CA LEU A 286 13.46 -9.63 2.76
C LEU A 286 12.50 -10.44 1.90
N ALA A 287 11.43 -10.96 2.49
CA ALA A 287 10.31 -11.55 1.77
C ALA A 287 9.29 -10.47 1.38
N ARG A 288 9.29 -10.03 0.14
CA ARG A 288 8.34 -9.02 -0.34
C ARG A 288 7.25 -9.68 -1.20
N PHE A 289 6.04 -9.72 -0.67
CA PHE A 289 4.81 -10.16 -1.35
C PHE A 289 3.94 -8.93 -1.65
N ALA A 290 4.54 -7.96 -2.32
CA ALA A 290 3.98 -6.64 -2.55
C ALA A 290 4.36 -6.13 -3.94
N GLY A 291 3.60 -5.17 -4.49
CA GLY A 291 3.82 -4.56 -5.80
C GLY A 291 3.88 -3.04 -5.73
N ASN A 292 4.19 -2.43 -6.88
CA ASN A 292 4.27 -0.99 -7.11
C ASN A 292 5.29 -0.25 -6.24
N PHE A 293 6.53 -0.72 -6.16
CA PHE A 293 7.58 0.04 -5.45
C PHE A 293 7.98 1.28 -6.27
N PHE A 294 7.42 2.46 -5.95
CA PHE A 294 7.38 3.57 -6.92
C PHE A 294 7.79 4.94 -6.37
N TRP A 295 7.13 5.49 -5.35
CA TRP A 295 7.30 6.88 -4.95
C TRP A 295 8.38 7.10 -3.88
N GLN A 296 9.23 8.11 -4.10
CA GLN A 296 10.01 8.73 -3.06
C GLN A 296 9.18 9.77 -2.29
N THR A 297 9.24 9.70 -0.96
CA THR A 297 8.64 10.66 -0.03
C THR A 297 9.68 11.26 0.92
N ARG A 298 9.27 12.32 1.63
CA ARG A 298 9.97 12.83 2.80
C ARG A 298 9.02 12.85 4.00
N LEU A 299 9.58 12.76 5.20
CA LEU A 299 8.85 12.95 6.45
C LEU A 299 9.37 14.19 7.16
N SER A 300 8.50 14.92 7.87
CA SER A 300 8.90 15.94 8.84
C SER A 300 9.72 15.34 9.98
N GLU A 301 10.49 16.15 10.72
CA GLU A 301 11.36 15.65 11.80
C GLU A 301 10.60 14.87 12.90
N ASP A 302 9.37 15.30 13.22
CA ASP A 302 8.48 14.63 14.16
C ASP A 302 7.76 13.40 13.57
N LEU A 303 7.92 13.18 12.26
CA LEU A 303 7.25 12.18 11.42
C LEU A 303 5.72 12.36 11.31
N ALA A 304 5.19 13.54 11.61
CA ALA A 304 3.76 13.80 11.56
C ALA A 304 3.25 14.13 10.15
N VAL A 305 4.13 14.60 9.26
CA VAL A 305 3.79 15.05 7.90
C VAL A 305 4.60 14.27 6.87
N GLN A 306 3.90 13.73 5.87
CA GLN A 306 4.50 13.11 4.69
C GLN A 306 4.37 14.02 3.47
N THR A 307 5.48 14.22 2.75
CA THR A 307 5.56 15.05 1.55
C THR A 307 5.80 14.19 0.30
N CYS A 308 4.99 14.40 -0.74
CA CYS A 308 5.17 13.84 -2.07
C CYS A 308 4.54 14.71 -3.16
N TYR A 309 5.36 15.33 -4.01
CA TYR A 309 4.90 16.13 -5.15
C TYR A 309 4.64 15.29 -6.42
N LYS A 310 4.99 14.00 -6.40
CA LYS A 310 4.73 13.02 -7.47
C LYS A 310 5.25 13.50 -8.82
N TYR A 311 4.38 13.54 -9.83
CA TYR A 311 4.70 13.95 -11.19
C TYR A 311 5.01 15.45 -11.30
N ASP A 312 4.48 16.30 -10.39
CA ASP A 312 4.73 17.74 -10.40
C ASP A 312 6.03 18.11 -9.64
N ALA A 313 6.72 17.12 -9.06
CA ALA A 313 7.94 17.35 -8.28
C ALA A 313 9.02 18.16 -9.02
N PRO A 314 9.35 17.89 -10.30
CA PRO A 314 10.38 18.68 -11.01
C PRO A 314 10.07 20.18 -11.15
N ARG A 315 8.80 20.57 -10.97
CA ARG A 315 8.32 21.95 -11.07
C ARG A 315 8.07 22.60 -9.72
N SER A 316 7.57 21.84 -8.76
CA SER A 316 6.94 22.37 -7.55
C SER A 316 7.55 21.86 -6.24
N ASP A 317 8.39 20.83 -6.27
CA ASP A 317 9.08 20.37 -5.07
C ASP A 317 10.16 21.40 -4.68
N PRO A 318 10.11 22.00 -3.48
CA PRO A 318 11.04 23.07 -3.08
C PRO A 318 12.46 22.56 -2.76
N THR A 319 12.70 21.25 -2.80
CA THR A 319 14.04 20.70 -2.53
C THR A 319 15.05 21.11 -3.61
N GLU A 320 16.21 21.60 -3.19
CA GLU A 320 17.33 21.89 -4.09
C GLU A 320 18.22 20.67 -4.37
N ASP A 321 18.06 19.60 -3.59
CA ASP A 321 18.80 18.34 -3.76
C ASP A 321 18.04 17.41 -4.72
N PRO A 322 18.55 17.15 -5.93
CA PRO A 322 17.89 16.29 -6.90
C PRO A 322 17.65 14.86 -6.39
N SER A 323 18.53 14.35 -5.51
CA SER A 323 18.39 13.01 -4.93
C SER A 323 17.17 12.90 -4.00
N ARG A 324 16.73 14.05 -3.46
CA ARG A 324 15.60 14.15 -2.52
C ARG A 324 14.29 14.55 -3.19
N LEU A 325 14.26 14.65 -4.51
CA LEU A 325 13.05 14.94 -5.28
C LEU A 325 11.97 13.90 -4.97
N THR A 326 10.79 14.32 -4.53
CA THR A 326 9.67 13.42 -4.20
C THR A 326 8.88 12.99 -5.44
N SER A 327 9.62 12.54 -6.45
CA SER A 327 9.09 11.85 -7.63
C SER A 327 9.27 10.34 -7.47
N TYR A 328 9.07 9.59 -8.54
CA TYR A 328 9.26 8.14 -8.50
C TYR A 328 10.76 7.77 -8.53
N TRP A 329 11.11 6.60 -8.00
CA TRP A 329 12.50 6.19 -7.76
C TRP A 329 13.34 6.08 -9.04
N ASP A 330 12.73 5.69 -10.14
CA ASP A 330 13.39 5.55 -11.44
C ASP A 330 13.50 6.89 -12.19
N HIS A 331 13.07 8.00 -11.59
CA HIS A 331 13.30 9.31 -12.15
C HIS A 331 14.82 9.60 -12.20
N PRO A 332 15.40 9.99 -13.36
CA PRO A 332 16.86 10.15 -13.50
C PRO A 332 17.48 11.13 -12.50
N GLY A 333 16.75 12.17 -12.10
CA GLY A 333 17.19 13.15 -11.11
C GLY A 333 17.36 12.59 -9.68
N VAL A 334 16.59 11.55 -9.31
CA VAL A 334 16.69 10.91 -7.99
C VAL A 334 17.98 10.07 -7.89
N GLY A 335 18.40 9.46 -9.00
CA GLY A 335 19.67 8.75 -9.10
C GLY A 335 19.75 7.47 -8.26
N ARG A 336 18.61 6.90 -7.85
CA ARG A 336 18.52 5.67 -7.06
C ARG A 336 17.34 4.80 -7.51
N PRO A 337 17.48 4.05 -8.63
CA PRO A 337 16.38 3.28 -9.18
C PRO A 337 15.87 2.22 -8.19
N ALA A 338 14.61 1.85 -8.32
CA ALA A 338 13.92 0.91 -7.43
C ALA A 338 14.60 -0.47 -7.42
N VAL A 339 15.05 -0.94 -8.60
CA VAL A 339 15.75 -2.21 -8.77
C VAL A 339 17.02 -2.33 -7.93
N ALA A 340 17.68 -1.22 -7.58
CA ALA A 340 18.88 -1.23 -6.76
C ALA A 340 18.59 -1.80 -5.34
N SER A 341 17.41 -1.54 -4.80
CA SER A 341 16.99 -2.05 -3.49
C SER A 341 16.21 -3.36 -3.61
N MET A 342 15.23 -3.41 -4.52
CA MET A 342 14.21 -4.46 -4.54
C MET A 342 14.40 -5.51 -5.65
N GLY A 343 15.38 -5.33 -6.54
CA GLY A 343 15.59 -6.14 -7.73
C GLY A 343 14.55 -5.95 -8.83
N LEU A 344 13.35 -5.50 -8.48
CA LEU A 344 12.23 -5.20 -9.38
C LEU A 344 11.74 -3.76 -9.16
N THR A 345 10.96 -3.24 -10.09
CA THR A 345 10.38 -1.89 -10.06
C THR A 345 8.96 -1.86 -10.62
N GLY A 346 8.12 -0.96 -10.07
CA GLY A 346 6.79 -0.67 -10.61
C GLY A 346 6.85 -0.01 -12.00
N SER A 347 7.93 0.71 -12.34
CA SER A 347 8.06 1.37 -13.66
C SER A 347 8.15 0.38 -14.82
N MET A 348 8.47 -0.89 -14.57
CA MET A 348 8.58 -1.94 -15.60
C MET A 348 7.27 -2.70 -15.84
N GLY A 349 6.16 -2.28 -15.24
CA GLY A 349 4.83 -2.80 -15.52
C GLY A 349 3.90 -2.63 -14.34
N VAL A 350 3.17 -1.51 -14.30
CA VAL A 350 2.36 -1.18 -13.10
C VAL A 350 1.15 -2.10 -12.99
N TYR A 351 0.33 -2.28 -14.03
CA TYR A 351 -1.00 -2.90 -13.85
C TYR A 351 -1.21 -4.29 -14.47
N ALA A 352 -1.94 -5.13 -13.73
CA ALA A 352 -2.50 -6.38 -14.20
C ALA A 352 -3.88 -6.63 -13.58
N GLY A 353 -4.83 -7.20 -14.33
CA GLY A 353 -6.16 -7.49 -13.78
C GLY A 353 -7.01 -6.25 -13.45
N TRP A 354 -6.56 -5.04 -13.76
CA TRP A 354 -7.22 -3.77 -13.42
C TRP A 354 -7.54 -2.95 -14.67
N SER A 355 -8.71 -2.32 -14.70
CA SER A 355 -9.24 -1.65 -15.90
C SER A 355 -9.19 -2.56 -17.14
N ARG A 356 -8.47 -2.14 -18.20
CA ARG A 356 -8.12 -2.92 -19.39
C ARG A 356 -6.65 -3.33 -19.42
N CYS A 357 -5.91 -3.07 -18.35
CA CYS A 357 -4.50 -3.38 -18.26
C CYS A 357 -4.32 -4.87 -17.92
N ALA A 358 -4.01 -5.67 -18.94
CA ALA A 358 -3.88 -7.13 -18.83
C ALA A 358 -5.04 -7.79 -18.07
N ALA A 359 -6.26 -7.25 -18.19
CA ALA A 359 -7.41 -7.66 -17.40
C ALA A 359 -7.85 -9.11 -17.65
N HIS A 360 -7.60 -9.60 -18.87
CA HIS A 360 -7.84 -10.98 -19.31
C HIS A 360 -6.54 -11.78 -19.42
N GLY A 361 -5.50 -11.37 -18.70
CA GLY A 361 -4.20 -12.05 -18.65
C GLY A 361 -4.25 -13.37 -17.87
N SER A 362 -3.08 -13.92 -17.58
CA SER A 362 -2.92 -15.22 -16.90
C SER A 362 -3.52 -15.26 -15.49
N GLY A 363 -3.60 -14.11 -14.80
CA GLY A 363 -4.02 -14.01 -13.40
C GLY A 363 -3.01 -14.59 -12.41
N GLY A 364 -1.90 -15.16 -12.86
CA GLY A 364 -0.85 -15.70 -12.00
C GLY A 364 0.52 -15.55 -12.64
N PHE A 365 1.56 -16.04 -11.98
CA PHE A 365 2.93 -15.97 -12.48
C PHE A 365 3.27 -17.24 -13.27
N ALA A 366 3.65 -17.11 -14.54
CA ALA A 366 4.13 -18.25 -15.33
C ALA A 366 5.54 -18.64 -14.88
N ILE A 367 5.75 -19.91 -14.54
CA ILE A 367 6.99 -20.41 -13.95
C ILE A 367 8.04 -20.70 -15.03
N TYR A 368 9.26 -20.21 -14.84
CA TYR A 368 10.39 -20.49 -15.74
C TYR A 368 11.53 -21.26 -15.06
N ARG A 369 11.61 -21.24 -13.73
CA ARG A 369 12.64 -21.95 -12.94
C ARG A 369 12.01 -22.82 -11.85
N PRO A 370 11.30 -23.91 -12.20
CA PRO A 370 10.61 -24.77 -11.22
C PRO A 370 11.56 -25.43 -10.20
N GLU A 371 12.84 -25.54 -10.52
CA GLU A 371 13.91 -26.04 -9.65
C GLU A 371 14.33 -25.06 -8.54
N HIS A 372 13.90 -23.80 -8.61
CA HIS A 372 14.22 -22.80 -7.60
C HIS A 372 13.70 -23.23 -6.22
N TRP A 373 14.48 -22.99 -5.17
CA TRP A 373 14.20 -23.51 -3.83
C TRP A 373 12.81 -23.11 -3.32
N SER A 374 12.33 -21.90 -3.66
CA SER A 374 11.02 -21.39 -3.23
C SER A 374 9.84 -22.21 -3.79
N LEU A 375 10.02 -22.87 -4.93
CA LEU A 375 9.00 -23.68 -5.60
C LEU A 375 9.08 -25.17 -5.25
N LYS A 376 10.06 -25.58 -4.44
CA LYS A 376 10.22 -26.98 -4.04
C LYS A 376 8.95 -27.53 -3.40
N ASP A 377 8.55 -28.72 -3.83
CA ASP A 377 7.35 -29.44 -3.39
C ASP A 377 6.01 -28.71 -3.68
N SER A 378 6.02 -27.67 -4.53
CA SER A 378 4.79 -26.99 -4.99
C SER A 378 3.98 -27.84 -5.95
N GLY A 379 4.65 -28.72 -6.72
CA GLY A 379 4.11 -29.50 -7.83
C GLY A 379 4.10 -28.75 -9.16
N LEU A 380 4.58 -27.50 -9.20
CA LEU A 380 4.63 -26.68 -10.41
C LEU A 380 5.87 -26.97 -11.25
N GLY A 381 5.68 -27.08 -12.56
CA GLY A 381 6.72 -27.23 -13.57
C GLY A 381 6.94 -25.97 -14.41
N TYR A 382 7.86 -26.08 -15.37
CA TYR A 382 8.12 -25.03 -16.36
C TYR A 382 6.85 -24.77 -17.20
N GLY A 383 6.40 -23.53 -17.27
CA GLY A 383 5.21 -23.09 -18.00
C GLY A 383 3.90 -23.17 -17.21
N ASP A 384 3.88 -23.81 -16.04
CA ASP A 384 2.71 -23.77 -15.15
C ASP A 384 2.50 -22.35 -14.59
N VAL A 385 1.27 -22.06 -14.16
CA VAL A 385 0.90 -20.72 -13.65
C VAL A 385 0.55 -20.81 -12.16
N LEU A 386 1.36 -20.16 -11.33
CA LEU A 386 1.10 -20.05 -9.89
C LEU A 386 0.04 -18.98 -9.61
N GLY A 387 -1.04 -19.35 -8.92
CA GLY A 387 -2.02 -18.41 -8.38
C GLY A 387 -3.07 -17.88 -9.36
N ALA A 388 -3.21 -18.50 -10.54
CA ALA A 388 -4.16 -18.06 -11.56
C ALA A 388 -5.62 -18.10 -11.08
N ALA A 389 -5.99 -19.14 -10.30
CA ALA A 389 -7.35 -19.31 -9.80
C ALA A 389 -7.76 -18.17 -8.85
N SER A 390 -6.83 -17.74 -7.99
CA SER A 390 -7.04 -16.67 -7.03
C SER A 390 -6.68 -15.27 -7.56
N LYS A 391 -6.17 -15.20 -8.79
CA LYS A 391 -5.71 -13.96 -9.44
C LYS A 391 -4.62 -13.22 -8.66
N ILE A 392 -3.59 -13.94 -8.21
CA ILE A 392 -2.52 -13.34 -7.38
C ILE A 392 -1.62 -12.37 -8.15
N PHE A 393 -1.62 -12.42 -9.48
CA PHE A 393 -0.94 -11.46 -10.36
C PHE A 393 -1.93 -10.39 -10.75
N ALA A 394 -2.11 -9.39 -9.89
CA ALA A 394 -3.17 -8.42 -10.07
C ALA A 394 -2.99 -7.11 -9.31
N TYR A 395 -3.85 -6.16 -9.67
CA TYR A 395 -3.88 -4.76 -9.30
C TYR A 395 -2.61 -4.08 -9.78
N GLU A 396 -1.54 -4.19 -9.00
CA GLU A 396 -0.24 -3.68 -9.37
C GLU A 396 0.87 -4.72 -9.15
N VAL A 397 1.88 -4.68 -10.01
CA VAL A 397 2.99 -5.64 -10.05
C VAL A 397 4.33 -4.93 -10.25
N ASP A 398 5.41 -5.60 -9.88
CA ASP A 398 6.78 -5.10 -10.11
C ASP A 398 7.52 -6.02 -11.06
N GLY A 399 8.22 -5.42 -12.02
CA GLY A 399 8.95 -6.11 -13.07
C GLY A 399 10.39 -5.66 -13.19
N VAL A 400 11.05 -6.08 -14.26
CA VAL A 400 12.41 -5.65 -14.61
C VAL A 400 12.57 -5.69 -16.14
N GLU A 401 13.48 -4.90 -16.70
CA GLU A 401 13.89 -5.11 -18.09
C GLU A 401 14.56 -6.48 -18.21
N MET A 402 14.16 -7.27 -19.21
CA MET A 402 14.64 -8.64 -19.35
C MET A 402 14.83 -9.03 -20.82
N THR A 403 15.71 -10.02 -21.01
CA THR A 403 15.87 -10.74 -22.28
C THR A 403 15.51 -12.21 -22.09
N MET A 404 15.12 -12.88 -23.17
CA MET A 404 14.85 -14.31 -23.19
C MET A 404 15.98 -15.03 -23.91
N THR A 405 16.66 -15.95 -23.22
CA THR A 405 17.70 -16.80 -23.82
C THR A 405 17.36 -18.26 -23.56
N GLN A 406 17.26 -19.06 -24.64
CA GLN A 406 16.92 -20.49 -24.56
C GLN A 406 15.63 -20.79 -23.75
N GLY A 407 14.63 -19.91 -23.83
CA GLY A 407 13.37 -20.05 -23.11
C GLY A 407 13.38 -19.54 -21.67
N LEU A 408 14.48 -18.98 -21.18
CA LEU A 408 14.60 -18.47 -19.81
C LEU A 408 14.72 -16.94 -19.76
N PRO A 409 14.09 -16.28 -18.79
CA PRO A 409 14.23 -14.84 -18.57
C PRO A 409 15.54 -14.52 -17.84
N PHE A 410 16.19 -13.44 -18.26
CA PHE A 410 17.39 -12.86 -17.64
C PHE A 410 17.24 -11.35 -17.55
N PRO A 411 17.58 -10.73 -16.41
CA PRO A 411 17.51 -9.28 -16.28
C PRO A 411 18.51 -8.61 -17.21
N ALA A 412 18.14 -7.43 -17.72
CA ALA A 412 18.96 -6.60 -18.60
C ALA A 412 19.19 -5.19 -17.99
N ASP A 413 18.84 -5.00 -16.72
CA ASP A 413 18.83 -3.70 -16.06
C ASP A 413 20.21 -3.35 -15.45
N PRO A 414 20.81 -2.20 -15.82
CA PRO A 414 22.11 -1.78 -15.29
C PRO A 414 22.07 -1.27 -13.84
N GLY A 415 20.89 -1.05 -13.24
CA GLY A 415 20.74 -0.53 -11.87
C GLY A 415 20.92 -1.56 -10.75
N LEU A 416 21.08 -2.85 -11.10
CA LEU A 416 21.30 -3.92 -10.13
C LEU A 416 22.70 -3.85 -9.52
N VAL A 417 22.80 -4.00 -8.20
CA VAL A 417 24.08 -4.05 -7.46
C VAL A 417 24.47 -5.48 -7.06
N GLY A 418 23.67 -6.46 -7.42
CA GLY A 418 23.83 -7.88 -7.09
C GLY A 418 23.21 -8.79 -8.14
N GLU A 419 23.18 -10.10 -7.87
CA GLU A 419 22.64 -11.09 -8.81
C GLU A 419 21.11 -11.18 -8.68
N LEU A 420 20.39 -11.06 -9.80
CA LEU A 420 18.93 -11.21 -9.84
C LEU A 420 18.56 -12.44 -10.68
N THR A 421 17.91 -13.41 -10.04
CA THR A 421 17.35 -14.60 -10.69
C THR A 421 15.84 -14.44 -10.84
N ILE A 422 15.36 -14.31 -12.09
CA ILE A 422 13.93 -14.31 -12.40
C ILE A 422 13.41 -15.76 -12.37
N ILE A 423 12.46 -16.03 -11.48
CA ILE A 423 11.89 -17.36 -11.22
C ILE A 423 10.62 -17.57 -12.05
N ALA A 424 9.78 -16.55 -12.09
CA ALA A 424 8.50 -16.55 -12.78
C ALA A 424 8.16 -15.14 -13.25
N TRP A 425 7.40 -15.00 -14.35
CA TRP A 425 6.89 -13.69 -14.77
C TRP A 425 5.62 -13.82 -15.61
N SER A 426 4.84 -12.74 -15.68
CA SER A 426 3.69 -12.61 -16.58
C SER A 426 3.64 -11.19 -17.17
N PRO A 427 3.05 -10.99 -18.37
CA PRO A 427 2.91 -9.66 -18.97
C PRO A 427 2.02 -8.73 -18.14
N ALA A 428 2.44 -7.47 -18.02
CA ALA A 428 1.70 -6.38 -17.40
C ALA A 428 1.71 -5.16 -18.33
N THR A 429 0.87 -4.16 -18.07
CA THR A 429 0.82 -2.97 -18.91
C THR A 429 0.37 -1.73 -18.15
N THR A 430 0.94 -0.58 -18.48
CA THR A 430 0.52 0.75 -18.02
C THR A 430 -0.56 1.37 -18.93
N LEU A 431 -0.97 0.64 -19.97
CA LEU A 431 -1.91 1.12 -20.98
C LEU A 431 -3.24 0.36 -20.91
N ALA A 432 -4.31 1.09 -20.64
CA ALA A 432 -5.66 0.55 -20.75
C ALA A 432 -6.09 0.49 -22.22
N HIS A 433 -5.93 -0.68 -22.84
CA HIS A 433 -6.24 -0.87 -24.26
C HIS A 433 -7.73 -0.63 -24.58
N SER A 434 -8.01 0.11 -25.66
CA SER A 434 -9.34 0.31 -26.24
C SER A 434 -9.33 0.08 -27.75
N THR A 435 -10.48 -0.28 -28.31
CA THR A 435 -10.70 -0.41 -29.75
C THR A 435 -11.38 0.83 -30.35
N GLY A 436 -11.87 1.74 -29.50
CA GLY A 436 -12.31 3.08 -29.89
C GLY A 436 -13.03 3.81 -28.74
N PRO A 437 -13.71 4.94 -29.01
CA PRO A 437 -14.38 5.73 -27.97
C PRO A 437 -15.52 5.01 -27.20
N HIS A 438 -15.97 3.87 -27.70
CA HIS A 438 -17.07 3.09 -27.12
C HIS A 438 -16.61 2.21 -25.95
N ASP A 439 -15.36 1.75 -25.95
CA ASP A 439 -14.76 0.89 -24.92
C ASP A 439 -13.56 1.54 -24.19
N GLU A 440 -13.24 2.79 -24.54
CA GLU A 440 -12.20 3.60 -23.91
C GLU A 440 -12.42 3.79 -22.41
N ASP A 441 -11.33 3.59 -21.66
CA ASP A 441 -11.22 3.93 -20.25
C ASP A 441 -10.71 5.36 -20.08
N LYS A 442 -11.45 6.18 -19.34
CA LYS A 442 -11.08 7.56 -19.04
C LYS A 442 -10.35 7.73 -17.72
N PHE A 443 -10.26 6.66 -16.93
CA PHE A 443 -9.61 6.71 -15.63
C PHE A 443 -8.12 6.37 -15.73
N ILE A 444 -7.76 5.14 -16.13
CA ILE A 444 -6.36 4.78 -16.36
C ILE A 444 -5.92 5.25 -17.75
N GLY A 445 -6.67 4.83 -18.78
CA GLY A 445 -6.45 5.27 -20.16
C GLY A 445 -4.99 5.12 -20.61
N ARG A 446 -4.39 6.23 -21.03
CA ARG A 446 -3.03 6.30 -21.59
C ARG A 446 -2.02 7.06 -20.73
N LEU A 447 -2.48 7.76 -19.69
CA LEU A 447 -1.70 8.79 -19.00
C LEU A 447 -0.41 8.23 -18.42
N ASP A 448 -0.48 7.15 -17.65
CA ASP A 448 0.70 6.55 -17.02
C ASP A 448 1.73 6.07 -18.06
N ALA A 449 1.26 5.49 -19.17
CA ALA A 449 2.16 5.05 -20.25
C ALA A 449 2.84 6.24 -20.97
N GLU A 450 2.13 7.35 -21.14
CA GLU A 450 2.66 8.58 -21.75
C GLU A 450 3.65 9.28 -20.82
N GLU A 451 3.38 9.31 -19.52
CA GLU A 451 4.31 9.85 -18.51
C GLU A 451 5.60 9.01 -18.43
N VAL A 452 5.49 7.68 -18.36
CA VAL A 452 6.67 6.80 -18.42
C VAL A 452 7.43 7.02 -19.72
N ALA A 453 6.73 7.17 -20.85
CA ALA A 453 7.39 7.46 -22.13
C ALA A 453 8.15 8.79 -22.13
N GLN A 454 7.53 9.84 -21.59
CA GLN A 454 8.12 11.18 -21.53
C GLN A 454 9.34 11.22 -20.61
N VAL A 455 9.27 10.60 -19.45
CA VAL A 455 10.30 10.80 -18.42
C VAL A 455 11.41 9.74 -18.49
N VAL A 456 11.09 8.47 -18.79
CA VAL A 456 12.11 7.41 -18.89
C VAL A 456 12.79 7.42 -20.26
N TYR A 457 12.01 7.64 -21.33
CA TYR A 457 12.54 7.62 -22.71
C TYR A 457 12.68 9.01 -23.34
N GLY A 458 12.35 10.08 -22.60
CA GLY A 458 12.60 11.47 -22.98
C GLY A 458 11.56 12.11 -23.92
N ALA A 459 10.61 11.34 -24.47
CA ALA A 459 9.60 11.85 -25.39
C ALA A 459 8.38 10.93 -25.49
N VAL A 460 7.20 11.50 -25.77
CA VAL A 460 6.00 10.72 -26.15
C VAL A 460 5.95 10.54 -27.67
N THR A 461 6.31 9.34 -28.13
CA THR A 461 6.25 8.90 -29.54
C THR A 461 5.58 7.52 -29.62
N PRO A 462 5.11 7.06 -30.79
CA PRO A 462 4.58 5.70 -30.92
C PRO A 462 5.56 4.60 -30.47
N GLU A 463 6.86 4.81 -30.66
CA GLU A 463 7.91 3.88 -30.24
C GLU A 463 8.07 3.86 -28.72
N THR A 464 8.29 5.04 -28.11
CA THR A 464 8.51 5.16 -26.66
C THR A 464 7.26 4.80 -25.86
N LEU A 465 6.06 5.11 -26.36
CA LEU A 465 4.80 4.66 -25.78
C LEU A 465 4.64 3.14 -25.88
N GLY A 466 5.02 2.55 -27.02
CA GLY A 466 5.04 1.10 -27.18
C GLY A 466 5.98 0.43 -26.16
N ARG A 467 7.14 1.03 -25.90
CA ARG A 467 8.08 0.54 -24.87
C ARG A 467 7.52 0.73 -23.46
N ALA A 468 7.02 1.92 -23.13
CA ALA A 468 6.49 2.26 -21.81
C ALA A 468 5.24 1.44 -21.44
N SER A 469 4.42 1.09 -22.43
CA SER A 469 3.20 0.31 -22.21
C SER A 469 3.42 -1.19 -22.03
N ARG A 470 4.52 -1.75 -22.53
CA ARG A 470 4.78 -3.21 -22.49
C ARG A 470 5.66 -3.54 -21.31
N GLY A 471 5.04 -3.99 -20.23
CA GLY A 471 5.71 -4.35 -19.00
C GLY A 471 5.57 -5.83 -18.63
N ASN A 472 6.01 -6.13 -17.43
CA ASN A 472 5.91 -7.43 -16.80
C ASN A 472 5.78 -7.29 -15.29
N GLY A 473 5.33 -8.35 -14.63
CA GLY A 473 5.55 -8.54 -13.21
C GLY A 473 6.26 -9.86 -12.95
N CYS A 474 7.16 -9.89 -11.97
CA CYS A 474 8.06 -11.00 -11.72
C CYS A 474 7.97 -11.55 -10.29
N ILE A 475 8.33 -12.83 -10.16
CA ILE A 475 8.89 -13.39 -8.92
C ILE A 475 10.39 -13.52 -9.15
N ALA A 476 11.21 -12.94 -8.27
CA ALA A 476 12.66 -13.00 -8.38
C ALA A 476 13.36 -13.16 -7.02
N GLU A 477 14.52 -13.82 -7.02
CA GLU A 477 15.49 -13.77 -5.93
C GLU A 477 16.61 -12.78 -6.31
N TYR A 478 16.83 -11.78 -5.47
CA TYR A 478 17.88 -10.78 -5.62
C TYR A 478 18.89 -10.92 -4.49
N ARG A 479 20.13 -11.32 -4.80
CA ARG A 479 21.21 -11.49 -3.84
C ARG A 479 22.13 -10.28 -3.87
N ARG A 480 22.25 -9.60 -2.73
CA ARG A 480 23.08 -8.38 -2.55
C ARG A 480 23.73 -8.37 -1.17
N GLY A 481 24.97 -7.87 -1.10
CA GLY A 481 25.78 -7.96 0.10
C GLY A 481 25.85 -9.40 0.63
N ARG A 482 25.51 -9.62 1.90
CA ARG A 482 25.41 -10.95 2.51
C ARG A 482 23.98 -11.48 2.61
N GLY A 483 22.99 -10.70 2.22
CA GLY A 483 21.57 -11.04 2.33
C GLY A 483 20.89 -11.23 0.98
N ALA A 484 19.56 -11.21 1.00
CA ALA A 484 18.75 -11.40 -0.19
C ALA A 484 17.34 -10.81 -0.06
N VAL A 485 16.75 -10.51 -1.22
CA VAL A 485 15.36 -10.12 -1.37
C VAL A 485 14.65 -11.19 -2.21
N TYR A 486 13.60 -11.80 -1.68
CA TYR A 486 12.65 -12.59 -2.46
C TYR A 486 11.47 -11.68 -2.78
N ASN A 487 11.40 -11.20 -4.02
CA ASN A 487 10.37 -10.26 -4.45
C ASN A 487 9.34 -10.99 -5.32
N ALA A 488 8.17 -11.26 -4.76
CA ALA A 488 6.98 -11.71 -5.46
C ALA A 488 6.12 -10.47 -5.77
N GLY A 489 6.54 -9.74 -6.80
CA GLY A 489 6.11 -8.37 -7.13
C GLY A 489 4.64 -8.25 -7.49
N SER A 490 3.70 -8.41 -6.54
CA SER A 490 2.27 -8.14 -6.75
C SER A 490 1.54 -7.78 -5.46
N CYS A 491 0.63 -6.81 -5.57
CA CYS A 491 -0.25 -6.41 -4.48
C CYS A 491 -1.24 -7.49 -4.04
N GLU A 492 -1.66 -8.36 -4.96
CA GLU A 492 -2.73 -9.33 -4.71
C GLU A 492 -2.21 -10.74 -4.38
N TRP A 493 -0.94 -10.89 -3.99
CA TRP A 493 -0.43 -12.17 -3.48
C TRP A 493 -1.34 -12.76 -2.39
N VAL A 494 -1.84 -11.88 -1.52
CA VAL A 494 -2.71 -12.25 -0.40
C VAL A 494 -4.04 -12.88 -0.84
N ALA A 495 -4.51 -12.63 -2.07
CA ALA A 495 -5.73 -13.25 -2.58
C ALA A 495 -5.62 -14.78 -2.60
N GLY A 496 -4.43 -15.33 -2.90
CA GLY A 496 -4.18 -16.77 -2.85
C GLY A 496 -4.20 -17.33 -1.43
N LEU A 497 -3.79 -16.55 -0.43
CA LEU A 497 -3.86 -16.96 0.97
C LEU A 497 -5.29 -16.92 1.52
N ILE A 498 -6.07 -15.91 1.12
CA ILE A 498 -7.50 -15.80 1.43
C ILE A 498 -8.26 -16.98 0.83
N ALA A 499 -7.97 -17.32 -0.44
CA ALA A 499 -8.58 -18.44 -1.15
C ALA A 499 -8.04 -19.82 -0.73
N ARG A 500 -7.00 -19.87 0.14
CA ARG A 500 -6.32 -21.10 0.58
C ARG A 500 -5.78 -21.93 -0.60
N GLU A 501 -5.24 -21.25 -1.61
CA GLU A 501 -4.66 -21.89 -2.78
C GLU A 501 -3.34 -22.58 -2.40
N ALA A 502 -3.35 -23.92 -2.40
CA ALA A 502 -2.28 -24.72 -1.79
C ALA A 502 -0.87 -24.46 -2.35
N PRO A 503 -0.64 -24.29 -3.67
CA PRO A 503 0.67 -23.89 -4.18
C PRO A 503 1.15 -22.54 -3.64
N VAL A 504 0.26 -21.54 -3.55
CA VAL A 504 0.58 -20.19 -3.03
C VAL A 504 0.94 -20.26 -1.54
N GLU A 505 0.17 -21.00 -0.74
CA GLU A 505 0.46 -21.21 0.68
C GLU A 505 1.80 -21.92 0.90
N ARG A 506 2.11 -22.93 0.07
CA ARG A 506 3.38 -23.68 0.14
C ARG A 506 4.58 -22.78 -0.15
N VAL A 507 4.53 -22.00 -1.24
CA VAL A 507 5.60 -21.06 -1.60
C VAL A 507 5.76 -20.01 -0.49
N THR A 508 4.66 -19.40 -0.04
CA THR A 508 4.68 -18.40 1.03
C THR A 508 5.32 -18.94 2.30
N ARG A 509 4.86 -20.10 2.79
CA ARG A 509 5.40 -20.73 4.00
C ARG A 509 6.88 -21.04 3.86
N ARG A 510 7.31 -21.52 2.69
CA ARG A 510 8.72 -21.86 2.44
C ARG A 510 9.61 -20.61 2.46
N VAL A 511 9.17 -19.53 1.83
CA VAL A 511 9.89 -18.25 1.84
C VAL A 511 9.98 -17.70 3.26
N LEU A 512 8.91 -17.77 4.06
CA LEU A 512 8.90 -17.25 5.43
C LEU A 512 9.68 -18.09 6.43
N THR A 513 9.74 -19.41 6.27
CA THR A 513 10.27 -20.33 7.31
C THR A 513 11.45 -21.20 6.88
N GLY A 514 11.71 -21.31 5.57
CA GLY A 514 12.81 -22.09 5.01
C GLY A 514 14.15 -21.36 5.09
N ALA A 515 15.24 -22.09 4.86
CA ALA A 515 16.56 -21.50 4.66
C ALA A 515 16.66 -20.89 3.25
N TRP A 516 17.17 -19.67 3.16
CA TRP A 516 17.57 -19.06 1.90
C TRP A 516 19.05 -19.40 1.74
N GLY A 517 19.39 -20.05 0.63
CA GLY A 517 20.67 -20.77 0.46
C GLY A 517 21.90 -19.94 0.77
#